data_AF-A0A914HN33-F1
#
_entry.id   AF-A0A914HN33-F1
#
_cell.length_a   1.000
_cell.length_b   1.000
_cell.length_c   1.000
_cell.angle_alpha   90.00
_cell.angle_beta   90.00
_cell.angle_gamma   90.00
#
_symmetry.space_group_name_H-M   'P 1'
#
loop_
_entity.id
_entity.type
_entity.pdbx_description
1 polymer ?
#
loop_
_entity_poly.entity_id
_entity_poly.type
_entity_poly.pdbx_seq_one_letter_code
_entity_poly.pdbx_strand_id
1 'polypeptide(L)'
;MATVDAIRCFTGFKIVRGQSFGGEEFECKDDNEYCYNVTAEAGVLIKAAKAGCSYYRCLLSRNKCVNTVISGVPVSFCCCNTEDLCNGQ
;
A
#
# COMPACT_ATOMS: atom_id res chain seq x y z
N MET A 1 -7.70 22.71 -18.55
CA MET A 1 -6.74 21.60 -18.43
C MET A 1 -6.96 20.99 -17.08
N ALA A 2 -7.47 19.75 -17.01
CA ALA A 2 -7.51 19.02 -15.74
C ALA A 2 -6.05 18.72 -15.38
N THR A 3 -5.57 19.30 -14.29
CA THR A 3 -4.34 18.84 -13.64
C THR A 3 -4.59 17.38 -13.30
N VAL A 4 -3.74 16.48 -13.78
CA VAL A 4 -3.72 15.12 -13.23
C VAL A 4 -3.06 15.30 -11.86
N ASP A 5 -3.88 15.61 -10.85
CA ASP A 5 -3.40 15.83 -9.51
C ASP A 5 -2.73 14.56 -8.99
N ALA A 6 -1.57 14.73 -8.36
CA ALA A 6 -0.85 13.62 -7.78
C ALA A 6 -1.70 13.02 -6.64
N ILE A 7 -1.93 11.71 -6.70
CA ILE A 7 -2.71 10.98 -5.71
C ILE A 7 -2.03 11.05 -4.33
N ARG A 8 -2.83 11.18 -3.27
CA ARG A 8 -2.35 11.07 -1.89
C ARG A 8 -2.43 9.62 -1.43
N CYS A 9 -1.41 9.14 -0.72
CA CYS A 9 -1.38 7.78 -0.19
C CYS A 9 -0.97 7.77 1.29
N PHE A 10 -1.44 6.77 2.04
CA PHE A 10 -0.81 6.45 3.32
C PHE A 10 0.61 5.95 3.09
N THR A 11 1.54 6.38 3.93
CA THR A 11 2.90 5.86 3.99
C THR A 11 3.22 5.37 5.39
N GLY A 12 4.22 4.50 5.49
CA GLY A 12 4.74 4.04 6.77
C GLY A 12 4.70 2.54 6.93
N PHE A 13 4.97 2.11 8.16
CA PHE A 13 5.19 0.71 8.49
C PHE A 13 4.61 0.39 9.88
N LYS A 14 3.92 -0.76 10.00
CA LYS A 14 3.36 -1.28 11.25
C LYS A 14 3.83 -2.72 11.47
N ILE A 15 4.10 -3.12 12.73
CA ILE A 15 4.52 -4.50 13.08
C ILE A 15 3.49 -5.23 13.98
N VAL A 16 2.52 -4.53 14.59
CA VAL A 16 1.69 -5.13 15.65
C VAL A 16 0.20 -4.77 15.53
N ARG A 17 -0.67 -5.70 15.94
CA ARG A 17 -2.13 -5.51 16.03
C ARG A 17 -2.44 -4.36 17.02
N GLY A 18 -3.05 -3.27 16.54
CA GLY A 18 -3.41 -2.10 17.35
C GLY A 18 -2.51 -0.88 17.17
N GLN A 19 -1.43 -0.99 16.40
CA GLN A 19 -0.70 0.18 15.90
C GLN A 19 -1.34 0.62 14.57
N SER A 20 -1.83 1.86 14.54
CA SER A 20 -2.14 2.54 13.28
C SER A 20 -0.87 2.58 12.43
N PHE A 21 -1.01 2.57 11.09
CA PHE A 21 0.04 3.17 10.27
C PHE A 21 0.30 4.54 10.90
N GLY A 22 1.55 4.88 11.23
CA GLY A 22 1.86 6.27 11.58
C GLY A 22 1.19 7.12 10.51
N GLY A 23 0.27 8.00 10.92
CA GLY A 23 -0.72 8.66 10.05
C GLY A 23 -0.11 9.66 9.07
N GLU A 24 1.07 9.35 8.57
CA GLU A 24 1.81 10.08 7.58
C GLU A 24 1.16 9.77 6.24
N GLU A 25 0.46 10.77 5.73
CA GLU A 25 -0.05 10.81 4.38
C GLU A 25 0.97 11.57 3.53
N PHE A 26 1.21 11.09 2.31
CA PHE A 26 2.15 11.70 1.40
C PHE A 26 1.51 11.85 0.03
N GLU A 27 1.65 13.03 -0.56
CA GLU A 27 1.29 13.29 -1.96
C GLU A 27 2.35 12.66 -2.86
N CYS A 28 1.93 11.76 -3.75
CA CYS A 28 2.87 11.10 -4.67
C CYS A 28 3.57 12.13 -5.56
N LYS A 29 4.76 11.80 -6.08
CA LYS A 29 5.54 12.77 -6.87
C LYS A 29 5.06 12.87 -8.30
N ASP A 30 4.57 11.77 -8.84
CA ASP A 30 4.13 11.68 -10.23
C ASP A 30 2.62 11.39 -10.30
N ASP A 31 2.02 11.94 -11.34
CA ASP A 31 0.62 11.83 -11.74
C ASP A 31 0.19 10.39 -12.12
N ASN A 32 1.16 9.52 -12.37
CA ASN A 32 0.94 8.12 -12.76
C ASN A 32 1.23 7.12 -11.63
N GLU A 33 1.56 7.58 -10.42
CA GLU A 33 1.85 6.67 -9.31
C GLU A 33 0.58 5.97 -8.78
N TYR A 34 0.80 4.88 -8.07
CA TYR A 34 -0.23 4.12 -7.38
C TYR A 34 0.09 4.11 -5.89
N CYS A 35 -0.95 4.15 -5.06
CA CYS A 35 -0.83 3.80 -3.67
C CYS A 35 -0.67 2.28 -3.57
N TYR A 36 0.39 1.83 -2.89
CA TYR A 36 0.59 0.42 -2.58
C TYR A 36 0.43 0.15 -1.09
N ASN A 37 0.02 -1.07 -0.77
CA ASN A 37 0.00 -1.65 0.57
C ASN A 37 0.51 -3.08 0.50
N VAL A 38 1.49 -3.40 1.34
CA VAL A 38 2.02 -4.75 1.55
C VAL A 38 1.60 -5.17 2.95
N THR A 39 0.96 -6.33 3.10
CA THR A 39 0.73 -6.96 4.42
C THR A 39 1.41 -8.31 4.46
N ALA A 40 1.93 -8.68 5.63
CA ALA A 40 2.48 -10.00 5.92
C ALA A 40 1.96 -10.46 7.28
N GLU A 41 1.31 -11.63 7.33
CA GLU A 41 0.69 -12.15 8.54
C GLU A 41 1.41 -13.41 9.02
N ALA A 42 2.17 -13.31 10.11
CA ALA A 42 2.84 -14.45 10.71
C ALA A 42 2.10 -14.89 11.99
N GLY A 43 1.30 -15.95 11.87
CA GLY A 43 0.45 -16.44 12.97
C GLY A 43 -0.67 -15.45 13.34
N VAL A 44 -1.17 -15.52 14.58
CA VAL A 44 -2.37 -14.77 15.01
C VAL A 44 -2.05 -13.32 15.45
N LEU A 45 -0.80 -13.04 15.82
CA LEU A 45 -0.42 -11.80 16.52
C LEU A 45 0.47 -10.85 15.71
N ILE A 46 1.23 -11.34 14.72
CA ILE A 46 2.20 -10.53 13.98
C ILE A 46 1.61 -10.16 12.62
N LYS A 47 1.28 -8.88 12.46
CA LYS A 47 0.92 -8.29 11.17
C LYS A 47 1.92 -7.19 10.86
N ALA A 48 2.82 -7.48 9.93
CA ALA A 48 3.63 -6.43 9.33
C ALA A 48 2.83 -5.81 8.18
N ALA A 49 2.81 -4.49 8.08
CA ALA A 49 2.36 -3.86 6.85
C ALA A 49 3.18 -2.64 6.50
N LYS A 50 3.26 -2.35 5.20
CA LYS A 50 3.99 -1.22 4.63
C LYS A 50 3.14 -0.57 3.55
N ALA A 51 3.07 0.75 3.55
CA ALA A 51 2.31 1.53 2.59
C ALA A 51 3.18 2.62 1.93
N GLY A 52 2.77 3.12 0.75
CA GLY A 52 3.37 4.29 0.11
C GLY A 52 2.97 4.47 -1.36
N CYS A 53 3.71 5.30 -2.09
CA CYS A 53 3.56 5.55 -3.53
C CYS A 53 4.57 4.74 -4.37
N SER A 54 4.13 4.14 -5.48
CA SER A 54 5.03 3.61 -6.51
C SER A 54 4.33 3.25 -7.82
N TYR A 55 4.81 3.79 -8.95
CA TYR A 55 4.45 3.26 -10.28
C TYR A 55 5.05 1.86 -10.53
N TYR A 56 6.37 1.73 -10.43
CA TYR A 56 7.09 0.53 -10.84
C TYR A 56 6.71 -0.73 -10.06
N ARG A 57 6.47 -0.63 -8.75
CA ARG A 57 6.02 -1.78 -7.95
C ARG A 57 4.63 -2.25 -8.36
N CYS A 58 3.80 -1.34 -8.86
CA CYS A 58 2.40 -1.60 -9.19
C CYS A 58 2.16 -1.99 -10.65
N LEU A 59 3.18 -2.01 -11.51
CA LEU A 59 3.07 -2.40 -12.93
C LEU A 59 2.31 -3.73 -13.14
N LEU A 60 2.54 -4.71 -12.27
CA LEU A 60 1.90 -6.04 -12.33
C LEU A 60 0.64 -6.16 -11.47
N SER A 61 0.37 -5.17 -10.62
CA SER A 61 -0.71 -5.18 -9.61
C SER A 61 -1.63 -3.95 -9.72
N ARG A 62 -1.72 -3.31 -10.89
CA ARG A 62 -2.55 -2.12 -11.13
C ARG A 62 -4.00 -2.38 -10.69
N ASN A 63 -4.49 -1.60 -9.72
CA ASN A 63 -5.85 -1.66 -9.17
C ASN A 63 -6.29 -3.07 -8.74
N LYS A 64 -5.36 -3.87 -8.21
CA LYS A 64 -5.66 -5.22 -7.70
C LYS A 64 -4.69 -5.62 -6.58
N CYS A 65 -5.06 -6.69 -5.88
CA CYS A 65 -4.21 -7.38 -4.92
C CYS A 65 -3.59 -8.64 -5.54
N VAL A 66 -2.34 -8.90 -5.20
CA VAL A 66 -1.65 -10.16 -5.50
C VAL A 66 -1.22 -10.78 -4.18
N ASN A 67 -1.62 -12.03 -3.98
CA ASN A 67 -1.32 -12.79 -2.78
C ASN A 67 -0.24 -13.82 -3.08
N THR A 68 0.70 -13.98 -2.15
CA THR A 68 1.74 -15.00 -2.22
C THR A 68 2.06 -15.53 -0.83
N VAL A 69 2.76 -16.66 -0.76
CA VAL A 69 3.24 -17.23 0.50
C VAL A 69 4.76 -17.27 0.45
N ILE A 70 5.41 -16.58 1.39
CA ILE A 70 6.88 -16.54 1.51
C ILE A 70 7.26 -17.22 2.82
N SER A 71 7.99 -18.33 2.75
CA SER A 71 8.43 -19.09 3.94
C SER A 71 7.27 -19.46 4.89
N GLY A 72 6.09 -19.79 4.33
CA GLY A 72 4.89 -20.11 5.11
C GLY A 72 4.11 -18.89 5.63
N VAL A 73 4.56 -17.67 5.34
CA VAL A 73 3.90 -16.42 5.72
C VAL A 73 3.07 -15.90 4.54
N PRO A 74 1.73 -15.80 4.65
CA PRO A 74 0.91 -15.14 3.65
C PRO A 74 1.25 -13.65 3.56
N VAL A 75 1.51 -13.20 2.33
CA VAL A 75 1.81 -11.83 1.97
C VAL A 75 0.79 -11.36 0.95
N SER A 76 0.18 -10.20 1.17
CA SER A 76 -0.68 -9.52 0.20
C SER A 76 -0.01 -8.24 -0.26
N PHE A 77 0.00 -8.00 -1.57
CA PHE A 77 0.45 -6.77 -2.18
C PHE A 77 -0.65 -6.17 -3.04
N CYS A 78 -1.22 -5.06 -2.60
CA CYS A 78 -2.29 -4.35 -3.27
C CYS A 78 -1.78 -3.03 -3.83
N CYS A 79 -2.27 -2.65 -5.01
CA CYS A 79 -2.12 -1.30 -5.52
C CYS A 79 -3.46 -0.71 -5.96
N CYS A 80 -3.61 0.58 -5.81
CA CYS A 80 -4.79 1.34 -6.23
C CYS A 80 -4.39 2.78 -6.64
N ASN A 81 -5.11 3.36 -7.60
CA ASN A 81 -4.98 4.77 -7.95
C ASN A 81 -6.32 5.43 -8.29
N THR A 82 -7.42 4.88 -7.75
CA THR A 82 -8.79 5.30 -8.07
C THR A 82 -9.25 6.54 -7.32
N GLU A 83 -8.69 6.77 -6.12
CA GLU A 83 -9.02 7.88 -5.23
C GLU A 83 -7.90 8.08 -4.21
N ASP A 84 -7.85 9.26 -3.59
CA ASP A 84 -6.90 9.54 -2.51
C ASP A 84 -7.06 8.55 -1.35
N LEU A 85 -5.91 8.16 -0.77
CA LEU A 85 -5.80 7.32 0.41
C LEU A 85 -6.41 5.91 0.24
N CYS A 86 -6.58 5.45 -1.01
CA CYS A 86 -7.19 4.16 -1.34
C CYS A 86 -6.45 2.93 -0.73
N ASN A 87 -5.21 3.11 -0.26
CA ASN A 87 -4.40 2.06 0.38
C ASN A 87 -4.58 1.94 1.91
N GLY A 88 -5.56 2.66 2.48
CA GLY A 88 -5.90 2.64 3.91
C GLY A 88 -6.85 1.52 4.37
N GLN A 89 -7.25 0.65 3.43
CA GLN A 89 -8.15 -0.48 3.65
C GLN A 89 -7.50 -1.58 4.51
#